data_AF-A0A0C3R5C9-F1
#
_entry.id   AF-A0A0C3R5C9-F1
#
_cell.length_a   1.000
_cell.length_b   1.000
_cell.length_c   1.000
_cell.angle_alpha   90.00
_cell.angle_beta   90.00
_cell.angle_gamma   90.00
#
_symmetry.space_group_name_H-M   'P 1'
#
loop_
_entity.id
_entity.type
_entity.pdbx_description
1 polymer ?
#
loop_
_entity_poly.entity_id
_entity_poly.type
_entity_poly.pdbx_seq_one_letter_code
_entity_poly.pdbx_strand_id
1 'polypeptide(L)'
;MSDVYDDLDANKEPVHADIVYTLADADYATIASLAYKRCENAADSAKVKTIADNKNFSSSVPAKNYIPDFLTSKYPALNKNSTAMVTYNFYTAATRINKKTLGVADYKKVGGNVAQYLCFTGGMPANRDNMTKAIDADGEDGELLIVTYNETSDAVDGKTANVVNFEMNKYDYKSILDWVKSNKEEFVDGNKEFYFGVDADRPNFNLSKKDWEKYQEKHGVTITDAFILQQVRSGIKILLAKLGNKAVKDVIYNVRYATYGNNSAPKSVAYKCTLAGKTPEFEIVGSVDPVLTKEVVAVFSYSERYGNWSPYTKKDVYIVTADDFSQMGKTDCFNSDADNYLPQLLTLKFPYAQDKDVVTFIYKNDGGSSYSIYTDEYTFTAGAWMKYNPVSQKAEQFMHNGEKWFANPHITFEMGKSDYQYMLDWVDKNKHAYLDEKYPDTGEFYFGSTTYNVNINMGVSLLVKYDELAGVNELAGKSDEEVLEIQKQRLITEGFPAVLEGKYPEAEPVVDGTPIEYTIRFKSYSPRANWEVKYKGIAKGKFEYIEDSYKELQ
;
A
#
# COMPACT_ATOMS: atom_id res chain seq x y z
N MET A 1 -62.18 33.89 21.40
CA MET A 1 -60.76 34.33 21.51
C MET A 1 -59.86 33.09 21.36
N SER A 2 -60.05 32.34 20.28
CA SER A 2 -59.32 31.10 19.94
C SER A 2 -58.64 31.16 18.58
N ASP A 3 -58.97 32.15 17.74
CA ASP A 3 -58.54 32.23 16.34
C ASP A 3 -57.10 32.74 16.14
N VAL A 4 -56.49 33.32 17.16
CA VAL A 4 -55.15 33.94 17.04
C VAL A 4 -54.02 32.96 17.34
N TYR A 5 -54.30 31.87 18.07
CA TYR A 5 -53.28 30.87 18.42
C TYR A 5 -53.09 29.84 17.29
N ASP A 6 -54.15 29.46 16.58
CA ASP A 6 -54.09 28.48 15.49
C ASP A 6 -53.38 29.06 14.24
N ASP A 7 -53.58 30.35 13.94
CA ASP A 7 -52.88 31.05 12.84
C ASP A 7 -51.39 31.34 13.14
N LEU A 8 -50.99 31.35 14.42
CA LEU A 8 -49.60 31.58 14.86
C LEU A 8 -48.75 30.30 14.80
N ASP A 9 -49.35 29.13 15.05
CA ASP A 9 -48.68 27.84 14.86
C ASP A 9 -48.66 27.42 13.37
N ALA A 10 -49.59 27.91 12.54
CA ALA A 10 -49.58 27.70 11.09
C ALA A 10 -48.49 28.52 10.34
N ASN A 11 -47.94 29.57 10.97
CA ASN A 11 -46.94 30.47 10.38
C ASN A 11 -45.57 30.46 11.09
N LYS A 12 -45.29 29.47 11.96
CA LYS A 12 -43.92 29.28 12.45
C LYS A 12 -43.08 28.66 11.34
N GLU A 13 -42.23 29.49 10.75
CA GLU A 13 -41.14 29.03 9.89
C GLU A 13 -40.39 27.88 10.59
N PRO A 14 -40.12 26.76 9.89
CA PRO A 14 -39.37 25.66 10.47
C PRO A 14 -38.03 26.17 11.00
N VAL A 15 -37.69 25.75 12.23
CA VAL A 15 -36.41 26.14 12.85
C VAL A 15 -35.27 25.60 11.98
N HIS A 16 -34.43 26.51 11.49
CA HIS A 16 -33.26 26.19 10.69
C HIS A 16 -32.02 26.89 11.23
N ALA A 17 -30.85 26.30 10.97
CA ALA A 17 -29.56 26.86 11.36
C ALA A 17 -28.43 26.32 10.48
N ASP A 18 -27.33 27.07 10.43
CA ASP A 18 -26.05 26.64 9.88
C ASP A 18 -25.13 26.22 11.03
N ILE A 19 -24.78 24.95 11.08
CA ILE A 19 -23.95 24.36 12.12
C ILE A 19 -22.52 24.18 11.61
N VAL A 20 -21.53 24.48 12.45
CA VAL A 20 -20.15 23.99 12.28
C VAL A 20 -19.84 23.10 13.48
N TYR A 21 -19.51 21.84 13.24
CA TYR A 21 -19.32 20.86 14.32
C TYR A 21 -18.11 19.97 14.05
N THR A 22 -17.25 19.80 15.05
CA THR A 22 -16.14 18.83 14.99
C THR A 22 -16.46 17.65 15.89
N LEU A 23 -16.46 16.43 15.34
CA LEU A 23 -16.74 15.22 16.10
C LEU A 23 -15.68 14.99 17.20
N ALA A 24 -16.14 14.77 18.41
CA ALA A 24 -15.33 14.31 19.52
C ALA A 24 -15.29 12.77 19.59
N ASP A 25 -14.33 12.21 20.34
CA ASP A 25 -14.20 10.75 20.53
C ASP A 25 -15.50 10.05 20.94
N ALA A 26 -16.28 10.67 21.83
CA ALA A 26 -17.57 10.14 22.31
C ALA A 26 -18.66 10.13 21.21
N ASP A 27 -18.55 11.00 20.21
CA ASP A 27 -19.53 11.07 19.12
C ASP A 27 -19.42 9.83 18.22
N TYR A 28 -18.22 9.29 17.97
CA TYR A 28 -18.05 8.05 17.19
C TYR A 28 -18.73 6.84 17.84
N ALA A 29 -18.68 6.74 19.18
CA ALA A 29 -19.40 5.70 19.92
C ALA A 29 -20.93 5.88 19.80
N THR A 30 -21.40 7.12 19.84
CA THR A 30 -22.81 7.46 19.65
C THR A 30 -23.28 7.12 18.23
N ILE A 31 -22.51 7.51 17.23
CA ILE A 31 -22.75 7.22 15.80
C ILE A 31 -22.81 5.70 15.57
N ALA A 32 -21.85 4.95 16.09
CA ALA A 32 -21.86 3.49 15.98
C ALA A 32 -23.11 2.88 16.65
N SER A 33 -23.49 3.37 17.82
CA SER A 33 -24.69 2.92 18.55
C SER A 33 -25.98 3.17 17.77
N LEU A 34 -26.08 4.30 17.06
CA LEU A 34 -27.20 4.59 16.17
C LEU A 34 -27.18 3.65 14.94
N ALA A 35 -26.02 3.49 14.32
CA ALA A 35 -25.84 2.67 13.12
C ALA A 35 -26.13 1.18 13.36
N TYR A 36 -25.81 0.64 14.54
CA TYR A 36 -26.11 -0.76 14.88
C TYR A 36 -27.59 -1.13 14.74
N LYS A 37 -28.50 -0.16 14.90
CA LYS A 37 -29.95 -0.37 14.74
C LYS A 37 -30.35 -0.71 13.31
N ARG A 38 -29.48 -0.44 12.34
CA ARG A 38 -29.71 -0.66 10.90
C ARG A 38 -28.88 -1.82 10.31
N CYS A 39 -28.07 -2.50 11.12
CA CYS A 39 -27.26 -3.62 10.63
C CYS A 39 -28.16 -4.84 10.34
N GLU A 40 -28.05 -5.40 9.14
CA GLU A 40 -28.85 -6.57 8.74
C GLU A 40 -28.05 -7.87 8.86
N ASN A 41 -26.72 -7.79 8.79
CA ASN A 41 -25.83 -8.94 8.81
C ASN A 41 -24.53 -8.68 9.58
N ALA A 42 -23.73 -9.74 9.74
CA ALA A 42 -22.46 -9.68 10.46
C ALA A 42 -21.45 -8.72 9.82
N ALA A 43 -21.43 -8.60 8.48
CA ALA A 43 -20.50 -7.70 7.79
C ALA A 43 -20.82 -6.23 8.05
N ASP A 44 -22.11 -5.85 8.12
CA ASP A 44 -22.54 -4.51 8.49
C ASP A 44 -22.12 -4.17 9.92
N SER A 45 -22.38 -5.09 10.86
CA SER A 45 -22.01 -4.89 12.25
C SER A 45 -20.49 -4.78 12.46
N ALA A 46 -19.69 -5.52 11.67
CA ALA A 46 -18.23 -5.42 11.70
C ALA A 46 -17.75 -4.04 11.22
N LYS A 47 -18.34 -3.50 10.14
CA LYS A 47 -18.05 -2.14 9.64
C LYS A 47 -18.41 -1.09 10.70
N VAL A 48 -19.61 -1.14 11.26
CA VAL A 48 -20.08 -0.19 12.29
C VAL A 48 -19.17 -0.21 13.53
N LYS A 49 -18.71 -1.40 13.95
CA LYS A 49 -17.78 -1.54 15.08
C LYS A 49 -16.50 -0.71 14.88
N THR A 50 -15.96 -0.67 13.67
CA THR A 50 -14.72 0.07 13.39
C THR A 50 -14.83 1.57 13.60
N ILE A 51 -16.02 2.16 13.45
CA ILE A 51 -16.25 3.61 13.65
C ILE A 51 -15.91 3.98 15.11
N ALA A 52 -16.41 3.20 16.07
CA ALA A 52 -16.18 3.42 17.49
C ALA A 52 -14.76 3.00 17.93
N ASP A 53 -14.27 1.85 17.47
CA ASP A 53 -12.95 1.33 17.85
C ASP A 53 -11.82 2.27 17.38
N ASN A 54 -11.90 2.71 16.12
CA ASN A 54 -10.84 3.49 15.47
C ASN A 54 -11.07 5.01 15.58
N LYS A 55 -12.28 5.45 15.96
CA LYS A 55 -12.68 6.86 16.08
C LYS A 55 -12.45 7.64 14.79
N ASN A 56 -12.77 7.01 13.66
CA ASN A 56 -12.66 7.57 12.32
C ASN A 56 -13.63 6.92 11.34
N PHE A 57 -13.84 7.58 10.20
CA PHE A 57 -14.46 7.04 9.01
C PHE A 57 -13.40 6.62 7.99
N SER A 58 -13.80 5.93 6.93
CA SER A 58 -12.89 5.52 5.85
C SER A 58 -13.66 5.41 4.53
N SER A 59 -12.99 5.06 3.44
CA SER A 59 -13.67 4.77 2.17
C SER A 59 -14.66 3.60 2.28
N SER A 60 -14.41 2.62 3.15
CA SER A 60 -15.29 1.46 3.36
C SER A 60 -16.39 1.69 4.40
N VAL A 61 -16.23 2.71 5.26
CA VAL A 61 -17.24 3.21 6.21
C VAL A 61 -17.39 4.73 6.06
N PRO A 62 -18.01 5.20 4.96
CA PRO A 62 -18.04 6.62 4.64
C PRO A 62 -18.98 7.39 5.57
N ALA A 63 -18.53 8.57 6.02
CA ALA A 63 -19.21 9.40 7.01
C ALA A 63 -20.66 9.75 6.62
N LYS A 64 -20.91 10.01 5.32
CA LYS A 64 -22.24 10.29 4.75
C LYS A 64 -23.31 9.26 5.09
N ASN A 65 -22.94 8.01 5.34
CA ASN A 65 -23.90 6.94 5.66
C ASN A 65 -24.33 6.94 7.14
N TYR A 66 -23.57 7.60 8.02
CA TYR A 66 -23.69 7.44 9.48
C TYR A 66 -23.93 8.76 10.23
N ILE A 67 -23.33 9.87 9.78
CA ILE A 67 -23.50 11.20 10.40
C ILE A 67 -24.96 11.70 10.37
N PRO A 68 -25.78 11.46 9.34
CA PRO A 68 -27.16 11.95 9.33
C PRO A 68 -28.02 11.56 10.54
N ASP A 69 -27.93 10.30 11.00
CA ASP A 69 -28.66 9.85 12.19
C ASP A 69 -28.18 10.55 13.46
N PHE A 70 -26.87 10.83 13.51
CA PHE A 70 -26.27 11.56 14.63
C PHE A 70 -26.72 13.00 14.66
N LEU A 71 -26.74 13.70 13.51
CA LEU A 71 -27.29 15.06 13.42
C LEU A 71 -28.78 15.08 13.79
N THR A 72 -29.56 14.09 13.35
CA THR A 72 -30.98 13.93 13.72
C THR A 72 -31.13 13.77 15.23
N SER A 73 -30.33 12.90 15.85
CA SER A 73 -30.37 12.66 17.30
C SER A 73 -29.89 13.86 18.12
N LYS A 74 -28.94 14.65 17.60
CA LYS A 74 -28.32 15.77 18.31
C LYS A 74 -29.10 17.07 18.14
N TYR A 75 -29.71 17.28 16.98
CA TYR A 75 -30.44 18.49 16.61
C TYR A 75 -31.88 18.16 16.15
N PRO A 76 -32.73 17.57 17.02
CA PRO A 76 -34.05 17.07 16.63
C PRO A 76 -35.06 18.17 16.24
N ALA A 77 -34.79 19.43 16.58
CA ALA A 77 -35.65 20.56 16.25
C ALA A 77 -35.33 21.20 14.89
N LEU A 78 -34.16 20.92 14.32
CA LEU A 78 -33.73 21.51 13.04
C LEU A 78 -34.44 20.83 11.87
N ASN A 79 -34.87 21.65 10.91
CA ASN A 79 -35.72 21.22 9.80
C ASN A 79 -35.14 21.70 8.46
N LYS A 80 -35.96 21.67 7.39
CA LYS A 80 -35.62 22.04 6.02
C LYS A 80 -34.81 23.34 5.97
N ASN A 81 -33.81 23.36 5.10
CA ASN A 81 -32.83 24.46 4.93
C ASN A 81 -31.78 24.57 6.06
N SER A 82 -31.78 23.68 7.06
CA SER A 82 -30.64 23.60 7.97
C SER A 82 -29.42 23.00 7.27
N THR A 83 -28.23 23.49 7.60
CA THR A 83 -26.97 22.93 7.13
C THR A 83 -26.04 22.60 8.30
N ALA A 84 -25.13 21.66 8.10
CA ALA A 84 -24.10 21.31 9.07
C ALA A 84 -22.79 20.98 8.36
N MET A 85 -21.76 21.80 8.56
CA MET A 85 -20.38 21.47 8.21
C MET A 85 -19.78 20.62 9.34
N VAL A 86 -19.58 19.33 9.10
CA VAL A 86 -19.09 18.39 10.10
C VAL A 86 -17.64 18.00 9.80
N THR A 87 -16.74 18.31 10.73
CA THR A 87 -15.34 17.87 10.71
C THR A 87 -15.18 16.55 11.45
N TYR A 88 -14.57 15.56 10.81
CA TYR A 88 -14.36 14.23 11.37
C TYR A 88 -12.98 13.66 10.98
N ASN A 89 -12.54 12.65 11.71
CA ASN A 89 -11.34 11.87 11.41
C ASN A 89 -11.62 10.89 10.28
N PHE A 90 -10.75 10.85 9.28
CA PHE A 90 -10.84 9.98 8.12
C PHE A 90 -9.55 9.18 7.95
N TYR A 91 -9.67 7.87 8.01
CA TYR A 91 -8.61 6.91 7.78
C TYR A 91 -8.42 6.67 6.27
N THR A 92 -7.21 6.94 5.82
CA THR A 92 -6.66 6.57 4.51
C THR A 92 -5.55 5.56 4.78
N ALA A 93 -5.69 4.35 4.24
CA ALA A 93 -4.63 3.36 4.39
C ALA A 93 -3.35 3.85 3.70
N ALA A 94 -2.21 3.67 4.35
CA ALA A 94 -0.92 3.86 3.69
C ALA A 94 -0.77 2.88 2.52
N THR A 95 -0.13 3.31 1.44
CA THR A 95 0.24 2.43 0.33
C THR A 95 1.15 1.34 0.86
N ARG A 96 0.72 0.07 0.76
CA ARG A 96 1.52 -1.07 1.21
C ARG A 96 2.28 -1.62 0.02
N ILE A 97 3.59 -1.70 0.15
CA ILE A 97 4.43 -2.38 -0.85
C ILE A 97 4.33 -3.90 -0.60
N ASN A 98 3.96 -4.65 -1.63
CA ASN A 98 3.90 -6.11 -1.59
C ASN A 98 5.28 -6.70 -1.25
N LYS A 99 5.31 -7.93 -0.72
CA LYS A 99 6.54 -8.61 -0.29
C LYS A 99 6.62 -10.02 -0.87
N LYS A 100 7.78 -10.40 -1.40
CA LYS A 100 8.08 -11.77 -1.86
C LYS A 100 9.45 -12.22 -1.32
N THR A 101 9.52 -13.44 -0.80
CA THR A 101 10.80 -14.09 -0.47
C THR A 101 11.05 -15.19 -1.49
N LEU A 102 12.17 -15.12 -2.22
CA LEU A 102 12.51 -16.11 -3.23
C LEU A 102 12.97 -17.41 -2.59
N GLY A 103 12.42 -18.52 -3.08
CA GLY A 103 12.79 -19.87 -2.70
C GLY A 103 13.44 -20.66 -3.83
N VAL A 104 13.70 -21.94 -3.57
CA VAL A 104 14.28 -22.88 -4.53
C VAL A 104 13.55 -22.88 -5.88
N ALA A 105 12.20 -22.86 -5.86
CA ALA A 105 11.40 -22.88 -7.08
C ALA A 105 11.64 -21.64 -7.95
N ASP A 106 11.77 -20.46 -7.33
CA ASP A 106 11.99 -19.20 -8.03
C ASP A 106 13.39 -19.17 -8.69
N TYR A 107 14.44 -19.59 -7.98
CA TYR A 107 15.79 -19.67 -8.56
C TYR A 107 15.86 -20.66 -9.72
N LYS A 108 15.12 -21.78 -9.65
CA LYS A 108 15.07 -22.78 -10.72
C LYS A 108 14.47 -22.23 -12.01
N LYS A 109 13.53 -21.27 -11.95
CA LYS A 109 12.96 -20.61 -13.14
C LYS A 109 13.98 -19.77 -13.90
N VAL A 110 14.96 -19.19 -13.20
CA VAL A 110 15.99 -18.34 -13.82
C VAL A 110 16.92 -19.16 -14.74
N GLY A 111 17.29 -20.37 -14.30
CA GLY A 111 18.23 -21.25 -15.01
C GLY A 111 19.71 -20.95 -14.69
N GLY A 112 20.61 -21.65 -15.40
CA GLY A 112 22.06 -21.45 -15.30
C GLY A 112 22.60 -21.60 -13.87
N ASN A 113 23.60 -20.79 -13.52
CA ASN A 113 24.22 -20.78 -12.20
C ASN A 113 23.21 -20.44 -11.09
N VAL A 114 22.19 -19.63 -11.37
CA VAL A 114 21.16 -19.28 -10.38
C VAL A 114 20.35 -20.52 -9.98
N ALA A 115 19.92 -21.32 -10.95
CA ALA A 115 19.22 -22.57 -10.69
C ALA A 115 20.15 -23.63 -10.07
N GLN A 116 21.43 -23.65 -10.45
CA GLN A 116 22.40 -24.63 -9.96
C GLN A 116 22.79 -24.40 -8.51
N TYR A 117 22.99 -23.14 -8.10
CA TYR A 117 23.47 -22.78 -6.77
C TYR A 117 22.39 -22.15 -5.88
N LEU A 118 21.14 -22.09 -6.36
CA LEU A 118 19.95 -21.66 -5.63
C LEU A 118 20.08 -20.26 -4.98
N CYS A 119 20.80 -19.36 -5.66
CA CYS A 119 21.01 -17.97 -5.28
C CYS A 119 21.48 -17.16 -6.51
N PHE A 120 21.41 -15.83 -6.45
CA PHE A 120 22.05 -14.99 -7.48
C PHE A 120 23.57 -15.01 -7.32
N THR A 121 24.28 -14.89 -8.43
CA THR A 121 25.75 -14.98 -8.47
C THR A 121 26.33 -13.75 -9.17
N GLY A 122 27.63 -13.47 -9.01
CA GLY A 122 28.26 -12.36 -9.73
C GLY A 122 28.10 -12.43 -11.26
N GLY A 123 28.08 -13.64 -11.84
CA GLY A 123 27.83 -13.85 -13.28
C GLY A 123 26.36 -13.80 -13.69
N MET A 124 25.43 -13.94 -12.74
CA MET A 124 23.99 -13.86 -12.97
C MET A 124 23.34 -13.13 -11.78
N PRO A 125 23.50 -11.79 -11.71
CA PRO A 125 23.04 -10.99 -10.57
C PRO A 125 21.51 -10.82 -10.61
N ALA A 126 20.94 -10.29 -9.52
CA ALA A 126 19.54 -9.91 -9.37
C ALA A 126 19.16 -8.66 -10.21
N ASN A 127 19.49 -8.69 -11.50
CA ASN A 127 19.14 -7.65 -12.46
C ASN A 127 17.72 -7.88 -13.02
N ARG A 128 17.26 -6.94 -13.86
CA ARG A 128 15.93 -6.99 -14.50
C ARG A 128 15.60 -8.36 -15.10
N ASP A 129 16.50 -8.90 -15.93
CA ASP A 129 16.20 -10.09 -16.72
C ASP A 129 16.12 -11.36 -15.84
N ASN A 130 17.01 -11.50 -14.86
CA ASN A 130 17.00 -12.64 -13.96
C ASN A 130 15.88 -12.53 -12.91
N MET A 131 15.63 -11.32 -12.39
CA MET A 131 14.61 -11.11 -11.37
C MET A 131 13.19 -11.28 -11.92
N THR A 132 12.93 -10.83 -13.16
CA THR A 132 11.63 -11.05 -13.83
C THR A 132 11.30 -12.53 -13.94
N LYS A 133 12.29 -13.38 -14.27
CA LYS A 133 12.11 -14.84 -14.31
C LYS A 133 11.86 -15.46 -12.94
N ALA A 134 12.45 -14.90 -11.88
CA ALA A 134 12.30 -15.43 -10.53
C ALA A 134 10.93 -15.05 -9.92
N ILE A 135 10.44 -13.84 -10.18
CA ILE A 135 9.18 -13.34 -9.59
C ILE A 135 7.95 -13.90 -10.32
N ASP A 136 8.05 -14.15 -11.63
CA ASP A 136 6.94 -14.24 -12.61
C ASP A 136 6.46 -12.84 -13.05
N ALA A 137 6.14 -12.67 -14.34
CA ALA A 137 6.03 -11.38 -15.01
C ALA A 137 4.67 -10.68 -14.86
N ASP A 138 3.96 -10.89 -13.75
CA ASP A 138 2.64 -10.28 -13.53
C ASP A 138 2.75 -9.14 -12.50
N GLY A 139 2.15 -8.00 -12.83
CA GLY A 139 2.07 -6.81 -11.99
C GLY A 139 1.35 -5.67 -12.71
N GLU A 140 0.99 -4.61 -11.98
CA GLU A 140 0.45 -3.36 -12.55
C GLU A 140 1.60 -2.38 -12.88
N ASP A 141 1.45 -1.52 -13.90
CA ASP A 141 2.52 -0.57 -14.27
C ASP A 141 2.88 0.34 -13.09
N GLY A 142 4.16 0.37 -12.72
CA GLY A 142 4.65 1.11 -11.57
C GLY A 142 4.48 0.42 -10.22
N GLU A 143 3.87 -0.79 -10.17
CA GLU A 143 3.77 -1.57 -8.94
C GLU A 143 5.15 -1.79 -8.32
N LEU A 144 5.25 -1.62 -7.00
CA LEU A 144 6.47 -1.90 -6.24
C LEU A 144 6.37 -3.23 -5.50
N LEU A 145 7.47 -3.98 -5.49
CA LEU A 145 7.61 -5.23 -4.75
C LEU A 145 8.92 -5.25 -3.97
N ILE A 146 8.83 -5.50 -2.65
CA ILE A 146 9.98 -5.78 -1.80
C ILE A 146 10.33 -7.26 -1.96
N VAL A 147 11.54 -7.54 -2.43
CA VAL A 147 12.01 -8.90 -2.67
C VAL A 147 13.15 -9.22 -1.71
N THR A 148 12.98 -10.28 -0.93
CA THR A 148 14.04 -10.91 -0.14
C THR A 148 14.61 -12.08 -0.93
N TYR A 149 15.91 -12.07 -1.21
CA TYR A 149 16.60 -13.11 -1.96
C TYR A 149 18.00 -13.38 -1.42
N ASN A 150 18.62 -14.48 -1.85
CA ASN A 150 19.98 -14.83 -1.51
C ASN A 150 20.90 -14.56 -2.69
N GLU A 151 22.09 -14.04 -2.40
CA GLU A 151 23.19 -13.91 -3.36
C GLU A 151 24.50 -14.43 -2.77
N THR A 152 25.45 -14.73 -3.64
CA THR A 152 26.80 -15.14 -3.26
C THR A 152 27.88 -14.30 -3.95
N SER A 153 28.95 -14.01 -3.21
CA SER A 153 30.20 -13.46 -3.71
C SER A 153 31.27 -14.54 -3.96
N ASP A 154 31.00 -15.79 -3.62
CA ASP A 154 31.96 -16.89 -3.78
C ASP A 154 32.17 -17.23 -5.25
N ALA A 155 33.37 -17.69 -5.59
CA ALA A 155 33.58 -18.41 -6.83
C ALA A 155 32.75 -19.71 -6.80
N VAL A 156 31.95 -19.91 -7.85
CA VAL A 156 30.99 -21.03 -7.90
C VAL A 156 31.59 -22.31 -8.48
N ASP A 157 32.73 -22.21 -9.19
CA ASP A 157 33.36 -23.36 -9.84
C ASP A 157 33.80 -24.43 -8.83
N GLY A 158 33.41 -25.68 -9.09
CA GLY A 158 33.70 -26.82 -8.21
C GLY A 158 32.81 -26.93 -6.96
N LYS A 159 31.90 -25.98 -6.74
CA LYS A 159 30.95 -26.04 -5.62
C LYS A 159 29.87 -27.09 -5.84
N THR A 160 29.38 -27.65 -4.75
CA THR A 160 28.30 -28.63 -4.76
C THR A 160 27.00 -27.95 -5.19
N ALA A 161 26.39 -28.45 -6.27
CA ALA A 161 25.13 -27.94 -6.81
C ALA A 161 23.91 -28.37 -5.97
N ASN A 162 22.80 -27.66 -6.16
CA ASN A 162 21.49 -27.95 -5.57
C ASN A 162 21.53 -27.98 -4.03
N VAL A 163 22.34 -27.09 -3.43
CA VAL A 163 22.47 -26.93 -1.98
C VAL A 163 21.87 -25.60 -1.54
N VAL A 164 20.89 -25.64 -0.65
CA VAL A 164 20.47 -24.48 0.15
C VAL A 164 21.38 -24.42 1.36
N ASN A 165 22.23 -23.40 1.42
CA ASN A 165 23.17 -23.19 2.51
C ASN A 165 22.66 -22.04 3.40
N PHE A 166 22.51 -22.29 4.69
CA PHE A 166 22.13 -21.23 5.63
C PHE A 166 22.77 -21.45 6.99
N GLU A 167 22.90 -20.35 7.72
CA GLU A 167 23.42 -20.34 9.09
C GLU A 167 22.27 -20.13 10.05
N MET A 168 22.18 -21.01 11.06
CA MET A 168 21.17 -20.91 12.09
C MET A 168 21.33 -19.58 12.84
N ASN A 169 20.25 -18.81 12.88
CA ASN A 169 20.15 -17.58 13.64
C ASN A 169 19.49 -17.85 15.01
N LYS A 170 19.38 -16.81 15.85
CA LYS A 170 18.78 -16.90 17.19
C LYS A 170 17.36 -17.51 17.21
N TYR A 171 16.56 -17.28 16.17
CA TYR A 171 15.20 -17.79 16.04
C TYR A 171 15.16 -19.29 15.72
N ASP A 172 16.17 -19.80 15.00
CA ASP A 172 16.27 -21.22 14.67
C ASP A 172 16.58 -22.05 15.93
N TYR A 173 17.48 -21.57 16.78
CA TYR A 173 17.74 -22.19 18.10
C TYR A 173 16.50 -22.11 18.99
N LYS A 174 15.89 -20.92 19.11
CA LYS A 174 14.65 -20.76 19.87
C LYS A 174 13.54 -21.70 19.37
N SER A 175 13.44 -21.91 18.06
CA SER A 175 12.49 -22.82 17.44
C SER A 175 12.65 -24.27 17.87
N ILE A 176 13.88 -24.73 18.11
CA ILE A 176 14.18 -26.06 18.62
C ILE A 176 13.86 -26.11 20.13
N LEU A 177 14.28 -25.11 20.90
CA LEU A 177 13.96 -25.00 22.33
C LEU A 177 12.44 -25.03 22.58
N ASP A 178 11.65 -24.29 21.81
CA ASP A 178 10.20 -24.24 21.95
C ASP A 178 9.58 -25.62 21.65
N TRP A 179 10.14 -26.38 20.69
CA TRP A 179 9.71 -27.76 20.47
C TRP A 179 10.02 -28.65 21.68
N VAL A 180 11.21 -28.51 22.28
CA VAL A 180 11.58 -29.29 23.48
C VAL A 180 10.66 -28.92 24.65
N LYS A 181 10.36 -27.64 24.87
CA LYS A 181 9.36 -27.19 25.85
C LYS A 181 8.01 -27.88 25.69
N SER A 182 7.54 -28.08 24.46
CA SER A 182 6.24 -28.71 24.21
C SER A 182 6.23 -30.24 24.25
N ASN A 183 7.37 -30.92 24.06
CA ASN A 183 7.42 -32.38 23.84
C ASN A 183 8.26 -33.15 24.87
N LYS A 184 9.10 -32.41 25.59
CA LYS A 184 10.28 -32.85 26.33
C LYS A 184 10.58 -31.84 27.45
N GLU A 185 9.56 -31.30 28.11
CA GLU A 185 9.69 -30.21 29.10
C GLU A 185 10.66 -30.55 30.23
N GLU A 186 10.76 -31.82 30.61
CA GLU A 186 11.65 -32.33 31.66
C GLU A 186 13.15 -32.09 31.40
N PHE A 187 13.46 -31.68 30.17
CA PHE A 187 14.78 -31.40 29.62
C PHE A 187 15.08 -29.89 29.50
N VAL A 188 14.15 -29.02 29.88
CA VAL A 188 14.31 -27.56 29.77
C VAL A 188 14.81 -26.96 31.08
N ASP A 189 15.76 -26.03 30.98
CA ASP A 189 16.24 -25.17 32.07
C ASP A 189 16.24 -23.71 31.58
N GLY A 190 15.11 -23.03 31.78
CA GLY A 190 14.89 -21.66 31.33
C GLY A 190 14.95 -21.50 29.80
N ASN A 191 16.01 -20.85 29.31
CA ASN A 191 16.30 -20.64 27.89
C ASN A 191 17.30 -21.64 27.31
N LYS A 192 17.57 -22.71 28.05
CA LYS A 192 18.46 -23.79 27.66
C LYS A 192 17.71 -25.10 27.69
N GLU A 193 18.16 -26.03 26.89
CA GLU A 193 17.70 -27.41 26.92
C GLU A 193 18.86 -28.35 26.62
N PHE A 194 18.82 -29.57 27.13
CA PHE A 194 19.88 -30.56 26.91
C PHE A 194 19.37 -31.87 26.32
N TYR A 195 18.16 -31.85 25.73
CA TYR A 195 17.69 -32.91 24.87
C TYR A 195 18.43 -32.88 23.53
N PHE A 196 18.51 -31.72 22.90
CA PHE A 196 19.33 -31.46 21.71
C PHE A 196 20.55 -30.57 21.99
N GLY A 197 20.58 -29.89 23.14
CA GLY A 197 21.71 -29.09 23.60
C GLY A 197 21.63 -27.61 23.25
N VAL A 198 20.47 -27.07 22.90
CA VAL A 198 20.32 -25.66 22.54
C VAL A 198 20.49 -24.74 23.75
N ASP A 199 21.33 -23.72 23.58
CA ASP A 199 21.37 -22.52 24.43
C ASP A 199 20.80 -21.34 23.61
N ALA A 200 19.62 -20.84 23.99
CA ALA A 200 19.00 -19.71 23.30
C ALA A 200 19.46 -18.34 23.84
N ASP A 201 20.03 -18.27 25.06
CA ASP A 201 20.64 -17.04 25.58
C ASP A 201 21.94 -16.71 24.84
N ARG A 202 22.67 -17.76 24.44
CA ARG A 202 23.84 -17.69 23.57
C ARG A 202 23.58 -18.61 22.38
N PRO A 203 22.87 -18.16 21.33
CA PRO A 203 22.42 -19.00 20.20
C PRO A 203 23.47 -20.01 19.69
N ASN A 204 23.47 -21.23 20.22
CA ASN A 204 24.41 -22.30 19.90
C ASN A 204 23.90 -23.68 20.36
N PHE A 205 24.59 -24.74 19.93
CA PHE A 205 24.52 -26.05 20.56
C PHE A 205 25.65 -26.23 21.60
N ASN A 206 25.29 -26.45 22.85
CA ASN A 206 26.21 -26.80 23.92
C ASN A 206 26.62 -28.28 23.81
N LEU A 207 27.91 -28.50 23.57
CA LEU A 207 28.52 -29.82 23.43
C LEU A 207 29.42 -30.18 24.63
N SER A 208 29.37 -29.40 25.71
CA SER A 208 30.14 -29.65 26.94
C SER A 208 29.65 -30.91 27.63
N LYS A 209 30.46 -31.97 27.64
CA LYS A 209 30.12 -33.22 28.36
C LYS A 209 29.74 -32.96 29.80
N LYS A 210 30.47 -32.09 30.49
CA LYS A 210 30.21 -31.71 31.89
C LYS A 210 28.81 -31.13 32.09
N ASP A 211 28.32 -30.36 31.11
CA ASP A 211 26.97 -29.79 31.19
C ASP A 211 25.89 -30.85 30.93
N TRP A 212 26.20 -31.86 30.12
CA TRP A 212 25.36 -33.03 29.88
C TRP A 212 25.48 -34.13 30.95
N GLU A 213 26.48 -34.10 31.84
CA GLU A 213 26.59 -35.06 32.96
C GLU A 213 25.43 -34.92 33.96
N LYS A 214 24.85 -33.72 34.09
CA LYS A 214 23.60 -33.50 34.87
C LYS A 214 22.41 -34.28 34.30
N TYR A 215 22.45 -34.61 33.00
CA TYR A 215 21.45 -35.44 32.32
C TYR A 215 21.66 -36.93 32.55
N GLN A 216 22.92 -37.36 32.67
CA GLN A 216 23.29 -38.76 32.85
C GLN A 216 22.67 -39.37 34.11
N GLU A 217 22.72 -38.65 35.23
CA GLU A 217 22.21 -39.12 36.53
C GLU A 217 20.69 -39.29 36.55
N LYS A 218 19.95 -38.47 35.80
CA LYS A 218 18.48 -38.45 35.82
C LYS A 218 17.83 -39.46 34.86
N HIS A 219 18.55 -39.88 33.81
CA HIS A 219 17.96 -40.65 32.70
C HIS A 219 18.71 -41.95 32.32
N GLY A 220 19.85 -42.25 32.96
CA GLY A 220 20.53 -43.54 32.79
C GLY A 220 21.18 -43.74 31.41
N VAL A 221 21.60 -42.66 30.75
CA VAL A 221 22.24 -42.70 29.42
C VAL A 221 23.73 -42.37 29.53
N THR A 222 24.59 -43.13 28.84
CA THR A 222 26.01 -42.81 28.72
C THR A 222 26.24 -41.65 27.76
N ILE A 223 26.74 -40.53 28.29
CA ILE A 223 27.02 -39.34 27.49
C ILE A 223 28.39 -39.48 26.80
N THR A 224 28.39 -39.46 25.47
CA THR A 224 29.60 -39.45 24.63
C THR A 224 29.53 -38.32 23.61
N ASP A 225 30.66 -37.90 23.03
CA ASP A 225 30.65 -36.89 21.95
C ASP A 225 29.77 -37.32 20.77
N ALA A 226 29.80 -38.61 20.43
CA ALA A 226 28.99 -39.18 19.35
C ALA A 226 27.49 -39.09 19.66
N PHE A 227 27.10 -39.36 20.91
CA PHE A 227 25.71 -39.23 21.37
C PHE A 227 25.24 -37.77 21.27
N ILE A 228 26.02 -36.82 21.80
CA ILE A 228 25.68 -35.40 21.76
C ILE A 228 25.50 -34.94 20.30
N LEU A 229 26.43 -35.30 19.40
CA LEU A 229 26.32 -34.94 17.98
C LEU A 229 25.10 -35.57 17.30
N GLN A 230 24.71 -36.79 17.69
CA GLN A 230 23.48 -37.41 17.19
C GLN A 230 22.23 -36.66 17.66
N GLN A 231 22.22 -36.17 18.89
CA GLN A 231 21.14 -35.35 19.42
C GLN A 231 21.06 -34.00 18.70
N VAL A 232 22.19 -33.30 18.51
CA VAL A 232 22.24 -32.05 17.71
C VAL A 232 21.67 -32.26 16.31
N ARG A 233 22.08 -33.33 15.62
CA ARG A 233 21.55 -33.69 14.30
C ARG A 233 20.03 -33.91 14.33
N SER A 234 19.53 -34.58 15.36
CA SER A 234 18.10 -34.79 15.54
C SER A 234 17.34 -33.48 15.80
N GLY A 235 17.91 -32.56 16.59
CA GLY A 235 17.36 -31.22 16.79
C GLY A 235 17.31 -30.40 15.51
N ILE A 236 18.34 -30.47 14.67
CA ILE A 236 18.34 -29.81 13.35
C ILE A 236 17.24 -30.38 12.43
N LYS A 237 16.92 -31.67 12.52
CA LYS A 237 15.76 -32.24 11.78
C LYS A 237 14.43 -31.62 12.23
N ILE A 238 14.27 -31.26 13.50
CA ILE A 238 13.08 -30.54 13.99
C ILE A 238 12.95 -29.19 13.29
N LEU A 239 14.06 -28.47 13.12
CA LEU A 239 14.09 -27.21 12.37
C LEU A 239 13.73 -27.44 10.89
N LEU A 240 14.35 -28.41 10.23
CA LEU A 240 14.11 -28.70 8.81
C LEU A 240 12.66 -29.14 8.52
N ALA A 241 12.04 -29.87 9.45
CA ALA A 241 10.63 -30.26 9.33
C ALA A 241 9.69 -29.04 9.20
N LYS A 242 10.05 -27.88 9.80
CA LYS A 242 9.27 -26.64 9.70
C LYS A 242 9.28 -26.01 8.31
N LEU A 243 10.17 -26.43 7.40
CA LEU A 243 10.13 -25.98 6.01
C LEU A 243 8.80 -26.34 5.35
N GLY A 244 8.18 -27.47 5.73
CA GLY A 244 6.92 -27.93 5.14
C GLY A 244 6.99 -27.92 3.62
N ASN A 245 6.00 -27.31 2.98
CA ASN A 245 5.92 -27.20 1.51
C ASN A 245 7.07 -26.41 0.87
N LYS A 246 7.90 -25.70 1.64
CA LYS A 246 9.11 -25.03 1.12
C LYS A 246 10.27 -26.00 0.91
N ALA A 247 10.21 -27.20 1.50
CA ALA A 247 11.17 -28.25 1.24
C ALA A 247 11.00 -28.79 -0.19
N VAL A 248 12.09 -28.94 -0.93
CA VAL A 248 12.06 -29.41 -2.31
C VAL A 248 12.80 -30.73 -2.41
N LYS A 249 12.15 -31.73 -3.01
CA LYS A 249 12.71 -33.06 -3.17
C LYS A 249 14.05 -32.99 -3.92
N ASP A 250 14.99 -33.81 -3.48
CA ASP A 250 16.35 -33.95 -3.98
C ASP A 250 17.28 -32.73 -3.75
N VAL A 251 16.80 -31.67 -3.10
CA VAL A 251 17.63 -30.55 -2.64
C VAL A 251 18.37 -30.92 -1.36
N ILE A 252 19.63 -30.50 -1.26
CA ILE A 252 20.44 -30.63 -0.06
C ILE A 252 20.32 -29.34 0.75
N TYR A 253 20.06 -29.47 2.05
CA TYR A 253 20.01 -28.38 3.01
C TYR A 253 21.24 -28.49 3.90
N ASN A 254 22.23 -27.63 3.65
CA ASN A 254 23.42 -27.51 4.48
C ASN A 254 23.17 -26.51 5.59
N VAL A 255 23.08 -27.00 6.83
CA VAL A 255 22.80 -26.19 8.02
C VAL A 255 24.11 -25.92 8.74
N ARG A 256 24.52 -24.65 8.80
CA ARG A 256 25.65 -24.18 9.60
C ARG A 256 25.16 -23.73 10.97
N TYR A 257 25.90 -24.06 12.02
CA TYR A 257 25.50 -23.77 13.40
C TYR A 257 26.70 -23.48 14.30
N ALA A 258 26.45 -22.71 15.35
CA ALA A 258 27.40 -22.40 16.40
C ALA A 258 27.42 -23.51 17.45
N THR A 259 28.59 -23.70 18.06
CA THR A 259 28.84 -24.74 19.06
C THR A 259 29.57 -24.15 20.28
N TYR A 260 29.30 -24.68 21.46
CA TYR A 260 30.04 -24.39 22.69
C TYR A 260 30.59 -25.67 23.32
N GLY A 261 31.71 -25.59 24.04
CA GLY A 261 32.25 -26.70 24.84
C GLY A 261 33.08 -27.75 24.09
N ASN A 262 33.02 -27.81 22.75
CA ASN A 262 33.86 -28.68 21.94
C ASN A 262 34.24 -28.01 20.61
N ASN A 263 35.49 -27.52 20.50
CA ASN A 263 35.96 -26.79 19.32
C ASN A 263 36.28 -27.69 18.12
N SER A 264 36.42 -29.01 18.33
CA SER A 264 36.71 -29.98 17.28
C SER A 264 35.43 -30.53 16.61
N ALA A 265 34.25 -30.17 17.13
CA ALA A 265 32.99 -30.61 16.59
C ALA A 265 32.71 -30.01 15.20
N PRO A 266 32.02 -30.73 14.31
CA PRO A 266 31.56 -30.18 13.06
C PRO A 266 30.60 -29.01 13.33
N LYS A 267 30.72 -27.94 12.54
CA LYS A 267 29.88 -26.73 12.59
C LYS A 267 28.85 -26.66 11.47
N SER A 268 28.67 -27.78 10.77
CA SER A 268 27.66 -27.93 9.74
C SER A 268 27.26 -29.39 9.56
N VAL A 269 26.06 -29.58 9.02
CA VAL A 269 25.56 -30.89 8.59
C VAL A 269 24.65 -30.69 7.38
N ALA A 270 24.73 -31.62 6.43
CA ALA A 270 23.95 -31.59 5.21
C ALA A 270 22.86 -32.67 5.22
N TYR A 271 21.66 -32.27 4.84
CA TYR A 271 20.50 -33.16 4.72
C TYR A 271 19.89 -33.11 3.33
N LYS A 272 19.75 -34.25 2.66
CA LYS A 272 18.98 -34.34 1.43
C LYS A 272 17.50 -34.53 1.75
N CYS A 273 16.65 -33.71 1.15
CA CYS A 273 15.21 -33.90 1.21
C CYS A 273 14.81 -35.10 0.33
N THR A 274 14.32 -36.17 0.94
CA THR A 274 13.90 -37.39 0.24
C THR A 274 12.42 -37.39 -0.12
N LEU A 275 11.60 -36.72 0.70
CA LEU A 275 10.18 -36.49 0.48
C LEU A 275 9.84 -35.02 0.75
N ALA A 276 9.18 -34.37 -0.20
CA ALA A 276 8.66 -33.01 -0.05
C ALA A 276 7.17 -33.01 0.33
N GLY A 277 6.64 -31.84 0.71
CA GLY A 277 5.23 -31.66 1.07
C GLY A 277 5.08 -31.12 2.49
N LYS A 278 3.89 -31.26 3.08
CA LYS A 278 3.59 -30.71 4.42
C LYS A 278 4.49 -31.27 5.53
N THR A 279 4.91 -32.52 5.39
CA THR A 279 5.78 -33.25 6.33
C THR A 279 7.00 -33.78 5.58
N PRO A 280 8.00 -32.92 5.30
CA PRO A 280 9.16 -33.31 4.52
C PRO A 280 10.09 -34.25 5.30
N GLU A 281 10.72 -35.17 4.58
CA GLU A 281 11.67 -36.14 5.15
C GLU A 281 13.10 -35.84 4.68
N PHE A 282 14.05 -36.10 5.57
CA PHE A 282 15.45 -35.71 5.40
C PHE A 282 16.41 -36.80 5.85
N GLU A 283 17.40 -37.07 5.01
CA GLU A 283 18.50 -37.99 5.26
C GLU A 283 19.83 -37.26 5.30
N ILE A 284 20.71 -37.65 6.22
CA ILE A 284 22.06 -37.08 6.30
C ILE A 284 22.83 -37.52 5.05
N VAL A 285 23.53 -36.57 4.44
CA VAL A 285 24.49 -36.85 3.37
C VAL A 285 25.91 -36.53 3.83
N GLY A 286 26.89 -36.98 3.05
CA GLY A 286 28.30 -36.66 3.30
C GLY A 286 28.58 -35.16 3.24
N SER A 287 29.82 -34.78 3.53
CA SER A 287 30.27 -33.39 3.43
C SER A 287 30.00 -32.82 2.04
N VAL A 288 29.50 -31.59 2.02
CA VAL A 288 29.27 -30.80 0.81
C VAL A 288 30.13 -29.53 0.88
N ASP A 289 30.49 -28.99 -0.27
CA ASP A 289 31.14 -27.69 -0.39
C ASP A 289 30.17 -26.70 -1.06
N PRO A 290 29.26 -26.06 -0.31
CA PRO A 290 28.30 -25.14 -0.88
C PRO A 290 28.89 -23.74 -1.06
N VAL A 291 28.24 -22.91 -1.87
CA VAL A 291 28.47 -21.46 -1.87
C VAL A 291 27.98 -20.84 -0.55
N LEU A 292 28.71 -19.87 -0.04
CA LEU A 292 28.24 -19.02 1.05
C LEU A 292 27.28 -17.97 0.50
N THR A 293 26.09 -17.89 1.08
CA THR A 293 25.07 -16.93 0.66
C THR A 293 24.83 -15.91 1.74
N LYS A 294 24.48 -14.69 1.33
CA LYS A 294 23.88 -13.68 2.19
C LYS A 294 22.49 -13.33 1.68
N GLU A 295 21.63 -13.00 2.61
CA GLU A 295 20.29 -12.50 2.31
C GLU A 295 20.35 -11.01 1.95
N VAL A 296 19.58 -10.62 0.95
CA VAL A 296 19.43 -9.24 0.46
C VAL A 296 17.95 -8.89 0.39
N VAL A 297 17.63 -7.66 0.78
CA VAL A 297 16.30 -7.05 0.62
C VAL A 297 16.46 -5.92 -0.38
N ALA A 298 15.68 -5.94 -1.47
CA ALA A 298 15.67 -4.89 -2.47
C ALA A 298 14.24 -4.60 -2.95
N VAL A 299 14.04 -3.47 -3.62
CA VAL A 299 12.75 -3.11 -4.23
C VAL A 299 12.86 -3.21 -5.74
N PHE A 300 11.81 -3.74 -6.35
CA PHE A 300 11.64 -3.80 -7.79
C PHE A 300 10.35 -3.10 -8.18
N SER A 301 10.34 -2.52 -9.38
CA SER A 301 9.15 -1.93 -9.98
C SER A 301 8.78 -2.66 -11.26
N TYR A 302 7.50 -2.94 -11.45
CA TYR A 302 6.98 -3.57 -12.64
C TYR A 302 6.72 -2.54 -13.75
N SER A 303 6.99 -2.93 -14.99
CA SER A 303 6.61 -2.15 -16.17
C SER A 303 5.75 -3.00 -17.10
N GLU A 304 4.49 -2.59 -17.31
CA GLU A 304 3.58 -3.24 -18.25
C GLU A 304 4.10 -3.13 -19.68
N ARG A 305 4.66 -1.96 -20.04
CA ARG A 305 5.23 -1.71 -21.37
C ARG A 305 6.28 -2.76 -21.76
N TYR A 306 7.06 -3.24 -20.79
CA TYR A 306 8.18 -4.15 -21.05
C TYR A 306 8.00 -5.55 -20.44
N GLY A 307 6.88 -5.80 -19.75
CA GLY A 307 6.58 -7.06 -19.08
C GLY A 307 7.68 -7.51 -18.11
N ASN A 308 8.24 -6.61 -17.30
CA ASN A 308 9.39 -6.94 -16.45
C ASN A 308 9.44 -6.21 -15.11
N TRP A 309 10.16 -6.82 -14.17
CA TRP A 309 10.55 -6.26 -12.89
C TRP A 309 11.97 -5.70 -12.97
N SER A 310 12.13 -4.41 -12.71
CA SER A 310 13.43 -3.71 -12.71
C SER A 310 13.80 -3.21 -11.31
N PRO A 311 15.08 -3.20 -10.90
CA PRO A 311 15.49 -2.64 -9.62
C PRO A 311 15.00 -1.19 -9.46
N TYR A 312 14.34 -0.90 -8.34
CA TYR A 312 13.86 0.42 -8.00
C TYR A 312 14.89 1.14 -7.12
N THR A 313 15.47 2.22 -7.65
CA THR A 313 16.60 2.94 -7.02
C THR A 313 16.30 4.41 -6.75
N LYS A 314 15.03 4.81 -6.85
CA LYS A 314 14.63 6.18 -6.52
C LYS A 314 14.73 6.41 -5.01
N LYS A 315 14.99 7.66 -4.64
CA LYS A 315 15.30 8.10 -3.27
C LYS A 315 14.08 8.20 -2.36
N ASP A 316 12.89 8.16 -2.93
CA ASP A 316 11.60 8.10 -2.22
C ASP A 316 11.39 6.77 -1.49
N VAL A 317 12.25 5.77 -1.71
CA VAL A 317 12.30 4.54 -0.92
C VAL A 317 13.70 4.33 -0.36
N TYR A 318 13.80 4.10 0.95
CA TYR A 318 15.06 3.86 1.64
C TYR A 318 15.04 2.54 2.41
N ILE A 319 16.00 1.65 2.14
CA ILE A 319 16.16 0.39 2.88
C ILE A 319 17.20 0.60 3.99
N VAL A 320 16.81 0.41 5.24
CA VAL A 320 17.71 0.53 6.40
C VAL A 320 18.76 -0.58 6.33
N THR A 321 20.02 -0.17 6.21
CA THR A 321 21.15 -1.08 6.02
C THR A 321 21.72 -1.58 7.35
N ALA A 322 22.57 -2.61 7.30
CA ALA A 322 23.31 -3.07 8.48
C ALA A 322 24.19 -1.97 9.10
N ASP A 323 24.79 -1.12 8.25
CA ASP A 323 25.60 0.01 8.71
C ASP A 323 24.74 1.07 9.41
N ASP A 324 23.52 1.32 8.91
CA ASP A 324 22.58 2.22 9.57
C ASP A 324 22.20 1.69 10.95
N PHE A 325 21.88 0.39 11.06
CA PHE A 325 21.62 -0.24 12.36
C PHE A 325 22.81 -0.10 13.31
N SER A 326 24.03 -0.37 12.83
CA SER A 326 25.25 -0.24 13.63
C SER A 326 25.45 1.19 14.15
N GLN A 327 25.22 2.21 13.31
CA GLN A 327 25.29 3.63 13.70
C GLN A 327 24.25 3.99 14.79
N MET A 328 23.10 3.32 14.79
CA MET A 328 22.04 3.48 15.79
C MET A 328 22.26 2.61 17.04
N GLY A 329 23.38 1.88 17.14
CA GLY A 329 23.66 0.96 18.25
C GLY A 329 22.81 -0.32 18.23
N LYS A 330 22.28 -0.67 17.05
CA LYS A 330 21.48 -1.88 16.80
C LYS A 330 22.32 -2.91 16.04
N THR A 331 21.92 -4.18 16.12
CA THR A 331 22.61 -5.27 15.41
C THR A 331 22.13 -5.35 13.95
N ASP A 332 20.86 -5.64 13.73
CA ASP A 332 20.32 -5.91 12.38
C ASP A 332 18.81 -5.66 12.25
N CYS A 333 18.14 -5.24 13.33
CA CYS A 333 16.70 -4.98 13.37
C CYS A 333 16.34 -3.99 14.50
N PHE A 334 15.19 -3.35 14.35
CA PHE A 334 14.48 -2.67 15.45
C PHE A 334 13.70 -3.68 16.30
N ASN A 335 13.23 -3.25 17.47
CA ASN A 335 12.42 -4.08 18.36
C ASN A 335 11.22 -3.30 18.90
N SER A 336 10.35 -2.87 17.96
CA SER A 336 9.19 -2.00 18.20
C SER A 336 9.54 -0.58 18.64
N ASP A 337 10.73 -0.12 18.28
CA ASP A 337 11.27 1.18 18.66
C ASP A 337 11.79 1.99 17.46
N ALA A 338 11.46 1.57 16.24
CA ALA A 338 11.87 2.23 15.00
C ALA A 338 11.55 3.73 15.00
N ASP A 339 10.40 4.13 15.55
CA ASP A 339 9.96 5.53 15.64
C ASP A 339 10.90 6.43 16.44
N ASN A 340 11.71 5.87 17.33
CA ASN A 340 12.71 6.62 18.09
C ASN A 340 13.95 6.99 17.25
N TYR A 341 14.14 6.34 16.10
CA TYR A 341 15.38 6.42 15.31
C TYR A 341 15.16 6.87 13.87
N LEU A 342 14.12 6.38 13.21
CA LEU A 342 13.86 6.62 11.78
C LEU A 342 13.79 8.12 11.42
N PRO A 343 13.14 9.01 12.20
CA PRO A 343 13.15 10.45 11.90
C PRO A 343 14.55 11.08 11.88
N GLN A 344 15.46 10.64 12.77
CA GLN A 344 16.82 11.18 12.82
C GLN A 344 17.66 10.62 11.67
N LEU A 345 17.46 9.34 11.32
CA LEU A 345 18.10 8.73 10.16
C LEU A 345 17.68 9.44 8.87
N LEU A 346 16.41 9.82 8.71
CA LEU A 346 15.95 10.61 7.56
C LEU A 346 16.66 11.96 7.48
N THR A 347 16.74 12.68 8.60
CA THR A 347 17.46 13.97 8.64
C THR A 347 18.92 13.81 8.22
N LEU A 348 19.58 12.72 8.61
CA LEU A 348 20.96 12.43 8.21
C LEU A 348 21.10 12.07 6.72
N LYS A 349 20.17 11.25 6.20
CA LYS A 349 20.24 10.73 4.82
C LYS A 349 19.69 11.71 3.79
N PHE A 350 18.81 12.61 4.20
CA PHE A 350 18.11 13.58 3.36
C PHE A 350 18.26 15.01 3.91
N PRO A 351 19.49 15.56 3.99
CA PRO A 351 19.75 16.86 4.60
C PRO A 351 19.18 18.06 3.84
N TYR A 352 18.71 17.85 2.60
CA TYR A 352 18.13 18.87 1.72
C TYR A 352 16.65 18.63 1.41
N ALA A 353 15.96 17.87 2.26
CA ALA A 353 14.53 17.62 2.12
C ALA A 353 13.73 18.94 2.05
N GLN A 354 12.79 19.00 1.13
CA GLN A 354 11.86 20.11 0.93
C GLN A 354 10.50 19.76 1.52
N ASP A 355 9.69 20.79 1.83
CA ASP A 355 8.33 20.60 2.32
C ASP A 355 7.54 19.70 1.34
N LYS A 356 6.85 18.70 1.89
CA LYS A 356 6.10 17.64 1.18
C LYS A 356 6.95 16.56 0.51
N ASP A 357 8.27 16.54 0.67
CA ASP A 357 9.06 15.37 0.29
C ASP A 357 8.58 14.15 1.08
N VAL A 358 8.43 13.02 0.39
CA VAL A 358 7.96 11.75 0.98
C VAL A 358 9.05 10.69 0.83
N VAL A 359 9.30 9.95 1.90
CA VAL A 359 10.19 8.78 1.90
C VAL A 359 9.52 7.60 2.60
N THR A 360 9.48 6.46 1.94
CA THR A 360 9.10 5.17 2.52
C THR A 360 10.35 4.43 2.99
N PHE A 361 10.45 4.15 4.29
CA PHE A 361 11.47 3.26 4.83
C PHE A 361 11.07 1.80 4.70
N ILE A 362 12.06 0.95 4.47
CA ILE A 362 11.97 -0.50 4.56
C ILE A 362 13.00 -0.97 5.58
N TYR A 363 12.57 -1.70 6.61
CA TYR A 363 13.47 -2.11 7.69
C TYR A 363 13.08 -3.45 8.31
N LYS A 364 14.05 -4.11 8.95
CA LYS A 364 13.81 -5.33 9.75
C LYS A 364 13.35 -4.94 11.16
N ASN A 365 12.28 -5.57 11.65
CA ASN A 365 11.80 -5.44 13.02
C ASN A 365 11.64 -6.82 13.65
N ASP A 366 12.20 -7.00 14.85
CA ASP A 366 12.14 -8.22 15.64
C ASP A 366 10.77 -8.38 16.29
N GLY A 367 10.05 -9.45 15.92
CA GLY A 367 8.79 -9.87 16.54
C GLY A 367 8.96 -10.87 17.68
N GLY A 368 10.20 -11.14 18.11
CA GLY A 368 10.55 -12.08 19.18
C GLY A 368 10.68 -13.54 18.72
N SER A 369 9.89 -13.99 17.75
CA SER A 369 9.98 -15.35 17.17
C SER A 369 10.63 -15.38 15.78
N SER A 370 10.60 -14.25 15.07
CA SER A 370 11.34 -13.99 13.84
C SER A 370 11.41 -12.47 13.66
N TYR A 371 12.32 -11.99 12.83
CA TYR A 371 12.19 -10.63 12.31
C TYR A 371 11.17 -10.61 11.16
N SER A 372 10.62 -9.45 10.85
CA SER A 372 9.81 -9.20 9.66
C SER A 372 10.23 -7.89 9.00
N ILE A 373 9.97 -7.77 7.70
CA ILE A 373 10.19 -6.51 6.98
C ILE A 373 8.99 -5.60 7.19
N TYR A 374 9.23 -4.37 7.64
CA TYR A 374 8.24 -3.31 7.85
C TYR A 374 8.43 -2.19 6.84
N THR A 375 7.36 -1.43 6.63
CA THR A 375 7.33 -0.27 5.76
C THR A 375 6.64 0.87 6.49
N ASP A 376 7.32 2.00 6.64
CA ASP A 376 6.74 3.22 7.21
C ASP A 376 7.04 4.39 6.28
N GLU A 377 6.04 5.23 6.03
CA GLU A 377 6.17 6.44 5.22
C GLU A 377 6.37 7.66 6.12
N TYR A 378 7.20 8.59 5.69
CA TYR A 378 7.42 9.88 6.36
C TYR A 378 7.32 11.00 5.34
N THR A 379 6.75 12.13 5.76
CA THR A 379 6.67 13.38 4.99
C THR A 379 7.48 14.44 5.69
N PHE A 380 8.31 15.18 4.95
CA PHE A 380 9.00 16.34 5.48
C PHE A 380 8.03 17.51 5.54
N THR A 381 7.78 18.05 6.73
CA THR A 381 6.87 19.18 6.92
C THR A 381 7.41 20.10 7.99
N ALA A 382 7.42 21.41 7.71
CA ALA A 382 7.85 22.44 8.65
C ALA A 382 9.24 22.16 9.29
N GLY A 383 10.18 21.62 8.51
CA GLY A 383 11.56 21.38 8.95
C GLY A 383 11.79 20.06 9.70
N ALA A 384 10.78 19.18 9.79
CA ALA A 384 10.89 17.88 10.45
C ALA A 384 10.26 16.76 9.61
N TRP A 385 10.80 15.54 9.75
CA TRP A 385 10.19 14.34 9.19
C TRP A 385 9.07 13.83 10.11
N MET A 386 7.85 13.85 9.59
CA MET A 386 6.65 13.40 10.28
C MET A 386 6.21 12.06 9.71
N LYS A 387 6.03 11.05 10.57
CA LYS A 387 5.49 9.76 10.15
C LYS A 387 4.11 9.97 9.52
N TYR A 388 3.84 9.29 8.42
CA TYR A 388 2.54 9.28 7.77
C TYR A 388 1.47 8.92 8.79
N ASN A 389 0.56 9.87 9.02
CA ASN A 389 -0.60 9.64 9.85
C ASN A 389 -1.74 9.22 8.91
N PRO A 390 -2.20 7.95 8.97
CA PRO A 390 -3.28 7.49 8.12
C PRO A 390 -4.61 8.17 8.46
N VAL A 391 -4.71 8.86 9.60
CA VAL A 391 -5.92 9.59 10.00
C VAL A 391 -5.72 11.09 9.77
N SER A 392 -6.53 11.66 8.88
CA SER A 392 -6.61 13.11 8.64
C SER A 392 -7.99 13.65 8.99
N GLN A 393 -8.11 14.95 9.24
CA GLN A 393 -9.41 15.58 9.42
C GLN A 393 -10.01 15.92 8.05
N LYS A 394 -11.28 15.56 7.84
CA LYS A 394 -12.10 15.98 6.69
C LYS A 394 -13.31 16.75 7.19
N ALA A 395 -13.73 17.74 6.43
CA ALA A 395 -14.99 18.44 6.62
C ALA A 395 -15.95 18.08 5.49
N GLU A 396 -17.19 17.75 5.84
CA GLU A 396 -18.25 17.43 4.88
C GLU A 396 -19.51 18.18 5.28
N GLN A 397 -20.20 18.76 4.28
CA GLN A 397 -21.44 19.48 4.51
C GLN A 397 -22.63 18.52 4.46
N PHE A 398 -23.56 18.67 5.39
CA PHE A 398 -24.83 17.97 5.46
C PHE A 398 -25.97 18.98 5.38
N MET A 399 -27.07 18.60 4.77
CA MET A 399 -28.26 19.42 4.60
C MET A 399 -29.49 18.69 5.14
N HIS A 400 -30.50 19.43 5.57
CA HIS A 400 -31.78 18.88 5.99
C HIS A 400 -32.86 19.23 4.95
N ASN A 401 -33.56 18.22 4.43
CA ASN A 401 -34.58 18.40 3.39
C ASN A 401 -36.00 18.62 3.96
N GLY A 402 -36.18 18.45 5.26
CA GLY A 402 -37.46 18.54 5.97
C GLY A 402 -37.88 17.22 6.62
N GLU A 403 -37.34 16.10 6.13
CA GLU A 403 -37.59 14.77 6.68
C GLU A 403 -36.35 14.20 7.37
N LYS A 404 -35.16 14.43 6.80
CA LYS A 404 -33.90 13.91 7.31
C LYS A 404 -32.71 14.78 6.93
N TRP A 405 -31.62 14.58 7.67
CA TRP A 405 -30.28 14.98 7.26
C TRP A 405 -29.77 14.08 6.12
N PHE A 406 -28.95 14.63 5.23
CA PHE A 406 -28.22 13.90 4.20
C PHE A 406 -26.94 14.66 3.86
N ALA A 407 -25.92 13.97 3.33
CA ALA A 407 -24.70 14.65 2.88
C ALA A 407 -25.00 15.51 1.65
N ASN A 408 -24.42 16.71 1.59
CA ASN A 408 -24.57 17.60 0.45
C ASN A 408 -24.11 16.86 -0.82
N PRO A 409 -24.99 16.63 -1.81
CA PRO A 409 -24.66 15.92 -3.04
C PRO A 409 -23.86 16.81 -4.01
N HIS A 410 -22.89 17.57 -3.50
CA HIS A 410 -22.01 18.40 -4.30
C HIS A 410 -20.71 17.62 -4.59
N ILE A 411 -20.44 17.38 -5.86
CA ILE A 411 -19.27 16.65 -6.34
C ILE A 411 -18.28 17.62 -6.96
N THR A 412 -17.11 17.80 -6.36
CA THR A 412 -16.03 18.60 -6.93
C THR A 412 -14.90 17.69 -7.41
N PHE A 413 -14.43 17.87 -8.65
CA PHE A 413 -13.24 17.17 -9.14
C PHE A 413 -12.36 18.07 -10.01
N GLU A 414 -11.05 17.84 -9.93
CA GLU A 414 -10.08 18.38 -10.89
C GLU A 414 -9.94 17.40 -12.06
N MET A 415 -10.00 17.90 -13.29
CA MET A 415 -9.85 17.09 -14.49
C MET A 415 -8.44 16.49 -14.57
N GLY A 416 -8.37 15.17 -14.58
CA GLY A 416 -7.17 14.39 -14.85
C GLY A 416 -7.12 13.87 -16.28
N LYS A 417 -6.04 13.13 -16.62
CA LYS A 417 -5.80 12.62 -17.98
C LYS A 417 -6.99 11.85 -18.57
N SER A 418 -7.65 11.00 -17.78
CA SER A 418 -8.84 10.23 -18.22
C SER A 418 -10.05 11.12 -18.49
N ASP A 419 -10.18 12.25 -17.81
CA ASP A 419 -11.30 13.17 -18.04
C ASP A 419 -11.12 13.91 -19.37
N TYR A 420 -9.90 14.33 -19.70
CA TYR A 420 -9.58 14.87 -21.03
C TYR A 420 -9.72 13.82 -22.15
N GLN A 421 -9.56 12.53 -21.85
CA GLN A 421 -9.80 11.47 -22.83
C GLN A 421 -11.26 11.44 -23.27
N TYR A 422 -12.24 11.67 -22.38
CA TYR A 422 -13.65 11.76 -22.78
C TYR A 422 -13.92 12.89 -23.77
N MET A 423 -13.25 14.03 -23.61
CA MET A 423 -13.34 15.14 -24.57
C MET A 423 -12.72 14.74 -25.92
N LEU A 424 -11.55 14.13 -25.91
CA LEU A 424 -10.87 13.67 -27.11
C LEU A 424 -11.69 12.62 -27.88
N ASP A 425 -12.22 11.61 -27.19
CA ASP A 425 -13.07 10.57 -27.77
C ASP A 425 -14.36 11.16 -28.36
N TRP A 426 -14.94 12.17 -27.69
CA TRP A 426 -16.09 12.89 -28.22
C TRP A 426 -15.74 13.64 -29.51
N VAL A 427 -14.57 14.29 -29.56
CA VAL A 427 -14.11 15.01 -30.76
C VAL A 427 -13.78 14.05 -31.89
N ASP A 428 -13.07 12.95 -31.63
CA ASP A 428 -12.81 11.91 -32.63
C ASP A 428 -14.14 11.41 -33.25
N LYS A 429 -15.14 11.14 -32.42
CA LYS A 429 -16.44 10.64 -32.87
C LYS A 429 -17.29 11.67 -33.62
N ASN A 430 -17.31 12.93 -33.20
CA ASN A 430 -18.28 13.93 -33.66
C ASN A 430 -17.67 15.04 -34.53
N LYS A 431 -16.37 15.29 -34.38
CA LYS A 431 -15.61 16.41 -34.94
C LYS A 431 -14.19 15.97 -35.36
N HIS A 432 -14.06 14.76 -35.91
CA HIS A 432 -12.78 14.10 -36.21
C HIS A 432 -11.73 14.99 -36.88
N ALA A 433 -12.18 15.90 -37.77
CA ALA A 433 -11.31 16.81 -38.50
C ALA A 433 -10.52 17.81 -37.61
N TYR A 434 -10.88 17.94 -36.33
CA TYR A 434 -10.20 18.79 -35.35
C TYR A 434 -9.12 18.07 -34.53
N LEU A 435 -8.89 16.77 -34.75
CA LEU A 435 -7.78 16.07 -34.11
C LEU A 435 -6.43 16.68 -34.54
N ASP A 436 -5.45 16.67 -33.64
CA ASP A 436 -4.09 17.09 -33.96
C ASP A 436 -3.50 16.14 -35.03
N GLU A 437 -3.12 16.66 -36.20
CA GLU A 437 -2.58 15.85 -37.30
C GLU A 437 -1.33 15.06 -36.90
N LYS A 438 -0.52 15.60 -35.98
CA LYS A 438 0.73 15.01 -35.53
C LYS A 438 0.53 14.10 -34.32
N TYR A 439 -0.45 14.40 -33.48
CA TYR A 439 -0.69 13.70 -32.21
C TYR A 439 -2.18 13.40 -31.98
N PRO A 440 -2.85 12.70 -32.91
CA PRO A 440 -4.31 12.54 -32.90
C PRO A 440 -4.81 11.80 -31.65
N ASP A 441 -3.98 10.91 -31.08
CA ASP A 441 -4.32 10.14 -29.88
C ASP A 441 -4.22 10.96 -28.57
N THR A 442 -3.77 12.21 -28.63
CA THR A 442 -3.51 13.00 -27.40
C THR A 442 -3.88 14.48 -27.46
N GLY A 443 -4.34 14.98 -28.60
CA GLY A 443 -4.65 16.40 -28.78
C GLY A 443 -5.75 16.64 -29.79
N GLU A 444 -6.60 17.61 -29.47
CA GLU A 444 -7.63 18.12 -30.37
C GLU A 444 -7.81 19.63 -30.22
N PHE A 445 -8.35 20.28 -31.25
CA PHE A 445 -8.47 21.74 -31.33
C PHE A 445 -9.90 22.25 -31.49
N TYR A 446 -10.91 21.38 -31.35
CA TYR A 446 -12.30 21.78 -31.30
C TYR A 446 -12.64 22.41 -29.94
N PHE A 447 -12.30 21.71 -28.85
CA PHE A 447 -12.29 22.26 -27.50
C PHE A 447 -10.92 22.80 -27.11
N GLY A 448 -9.84 22.32 -27.74
CA GLY A 448 -8.45 22.66 -27.39
C GLY A 448 -7.85 21.77 -26.31
N SER A 449 -8.47 20.64 -25.99
CA SER A 449 -8.05 19.71 -24.94
C SER A 449 -6.87 18.82 -25.34
N THR A 450 -6.09 18.40 -24.35
CA THR A 450 -5.00 17.44 -24.55
C THR A 450 -4.80 16.51 -23.35
N THR A 451 -4.64 15.22 -23.64
CA THR A 451 -4.34 14.20 -22.62
C THR A 451 -2.85 14.13 -22.27
N TYR A 452 -1.98 14.79 -23.06
CA TYR A 452 -0.54 14.87 -22.80
C TYR A 452 -0.21 15.97 -21.77
N ASN A 453 -0.67 17.21 -22.01
CA ASN A 453 -0.43 18.32 -21.08
C ASN A 453 -1.52 18.48 -20.01
N VAL A 454 -2.65 17.77 -20.14
CA VAL A 454 -3.75 17.76 -19.16
C VAL A 454 -4.27 19.18 -18.90
N ASN A 455 -4.60 19.88 -19.99
CA ASN A 455 -5.11 21.26 -19.99
C ASN A 455 -5.96 21.55 -21.25
N ILE A 456 -6.56 22.74 -21.28
CA ILE A 456 -7.26 23.33 -22.42
C ILE A 456 -6.42 24.46 -23.01
N ASN A 457 -6.14 24.38 -24.30
CA ASN A 457 -5.48 25.44 -25.05
C ASN A 457 -6.50 26.50 -25.48
N MET A 458 -6.39 27.69 -24.88
CA MET A 458 -7.18 28.88 -25.22
C MET A 458 -6.41 29.84 -26.16
N GLY A 459 -5.38 29.35 -26.86
CA GLY A 459 -4.65 30.14 -27.84
C GLY A 459 -5.45 30.33 -29.13
N VAL A 460 -6.04 31.52 -29.31
CA VAL A 460 -6.91 31.87 -30.45
C VAL A 460 -6.32 31.47 -31.81
N SER A 461 -5.03 31.77 -32.04
CA SER A 461 -4.38 31.46 -33.32
C SER A 461 -4.42 29.97 -33.68
N LEU A 462 -4.32 29.07 -32.70
CA LEU A 462 -4.40 27.63 -32.96
C LEU A 462 -5.83 27.17 -33.18
N LEU A 463 -6.79 27.70 -32.42
CA LEU A 463 -8.21 27.40 -32.60
C LEU A 463 -8.68 27.77 -34.01
N VAL A 464 -8.38 29.00 -34.47
CA VAL A 464 -8.72 29.47 -35.82
C VAL A 464 -8.06 28.58 -36.88
N LYS A 465 -6.75 28.30 -36.76
CA LYS A 465 -6.03 27.47 -37.72
C LYS A 465 -6.67 26.10 -37.91
N TYR A 466 -7.01 25.42 -36.82
CA TYR A 466 -7.59 24.07 -36.91
C TYR A 466 -9.06 24.08 -37.34
N ASP A 467 -9.79 25.16 -37.07
CA ASP A 467 -11.14 25.37 -37.61
C ASP A 467 -11.14 25.56 -39.14
N GLU A 468 -10.12 26.23 -39.69
CA GLU A 468 -9.87 26.33 -41.13
C GLU A 468 -9.46 24.98 -41.74
N LEU A 469 -8.55 24.24 -41.09
CA LEU A 469 -8.12 22.91 -41.53
C LEU A 469 -9.27 21.89 -41.52
N ALA A 470 -10.18 22.00 -40.54
CA ALA A 470 -11.40 21.21 -40.48
C ALA A 470 -12.42 21.59 -41.58
N GLY A 471 -12.18 22.67 -42.32
CA GLY A 471 -13.04 23.15 -43.40
C GLY A 471 -14.30 23.88 -42.95
N VAL A 472 -14.43 24.17 -41.65
CA VAL A 472 -15.62 24.82 -41.07
C VAL A 472 -15.54 26.34 -41.21
N ASN A 473 -14.37 26.92 -40.95
CA ASN A 473 -14.11 28.37 -41.06
C ASN A 473 -15.11 29.26 -40.28
N GLU A 474 -15.70 28.75 -39.19
CA GLU A 474 -16.59 29.51 -38.30
C GLU A 474 -15.82 30.58 -37.53
N LEU A 475 -14.56 30.32 -37.20
CA LEU A 475 -13.74 31.23 -36.39
C LEU A 475 -13.03 32.31 -37.22
N ALA A 476 -13.08 32.21 -38.55
CA ALA A 476 -12.38 33.13 -39.44
C ALA A 476 -12.92 34.57 -39.33
N GLY A 477 -12.01 35.52 -39.13
CA GLY A 477 -12.33 36.96 -39.07
C GLY A 477 -13.03 37.43 -37.79
N LYS A 478 -13.20 36.55 -36.79
CA LYS A 478 -13.70 36.90 -35.46
C LYS A 478 -12.62 37.54 -34.60
N SER A 479 -13.01 38.36 -33.62
CA SER A 479 -12.08 38.86 -32.60
C SER A 479 -11.61 37.74 -31.68
N ASP A 480 -10.49 37.96 -30.97
CA ASP A 480 -9.97 37.01 -29.98
C ASP A 480 -11.04 36.69 -28.91
N GLU A 481 -11.77 37.71 -28.45
CA GLU A 481 -12.85 37.54 -27.48
C GLU A 481 -14.02 36.71 -28.03
N GLU A 482 -14.41 36.93 -29.29
CA GLU A 482 -15.47 36.15 -29.94
C GLU A 482 -15.07 34.68 -30.12
N VAL A 483 -13.81 34.41 -30.49
CA VAL A 483 -13.29 33.04 -30.61
C VAL A 483 -13.31 32.33 -29.26
N LEU A 484 -12.85 33.00 -28.20
CA LEU A 484 -12.83 32.43 -26.86
C LEU A 484 -14.23 32.21 -26.29
N GLU A 485 -15.18 33.09 -26.58
CA GLU A 485 -16.57 32.88 -26.17
C GLU A 485 -17.17 31.68 -26.92
N ILE A 486 -16.91 31.50 -28.22
CA ILE A 486 -17.34 30.31 -28.95
C ILE A 486 -16.71 29.03 -28.37
N GLN A 487 -15.41 29.05 -28.09
CA GLN A 487 -14.72 27.93 -27.44
C GLN A 487 -15.36 27.60 -26.08
N LYS A 488 -15.62 28.61 -25.25
CA LYS A 488 -16.30 28.46 -23.96
C LYS A 488 -17.68 27.85 -24.13
N GLN A 489 -18.47 28.28 -25.13
CA GLN A 489 -19.77 27.68 -25.41
C GLN A 489 -19.64 26.21 -25.82
N ARG A 490 -18.73 25.85 -26.73
CA ARG A 490 -18.45 24.45 -27.10
C ARG A 490 -18.09 23.60 -25.88
N LEU A 491 -17.23 24.13 -25.00
CA LEU A 491 -16.88 23.48 -23.75
C LEU A 491 -18.09 23.27 -22.84
N ILE A 492 -18.94 24.30 -22.68
CA ILE A 492 -20.13 24.24 -21.82
C ILE A 492 -21.18 23.26 -22.36
N THR A 493 -21.42 23.26 -23.67
CA THR A 493 -22.52 22.50 -24.25
C THR A 493 -22.15 21.07 -24.63
N GLU A 494 -20.87 20.79 -24.87
CA GLU A 494 -20.43 19.50 -25.43
C GLU A 494 -19.25 18.91 -24.65
N GLY A 495 -18.20 19.70 -24.40
CA GLY A 495 -16.96 19.21 -23.79
C GLY A 495 -17.14 18.71 -22.35
N PHE A 496 -17.58 19.57 -21.45
CA PHE A 496 -17.81 19.19 -20.05
C PHE A 496 -18.96 18.18 -19.87
N PRO A 497 -20.08 18.27 -20.63
CA PRO A 497 -21.06 17.19 -20.67
C PRO A 497 -20.46 15.84 -21.06
N ALA A 498 -19.60 15.76 -22.07
CA ALA A 498 -18.94 14.49 -22.45
C ALA A 498 -18.15 13.88 -21.27
N VAL A 499 -17.46 14.71 -20.49
CA VAL A 499 -16.76 14.28 -19.27
C VAL A 499 -17.74 13.76 -18.22
N LEU A 500 -18.79 14.53 -17.90
CA LEU A 500 -19.75 14.16 -16.86
C LEU A 500 -20.53 12.89 -17.24
N GLU A 501 -20.97 12.77 -18.49
CA GLU A 501 -21.68 11.60 -18.99
C GLU A 501 -20.79 10.35 -19.02
N GLY A 502 -19.51 10.49 -19.37
CA GLY A 502 -18.56 9.38 -19.32
C GLY A 502 -18.24 8.93 -17.89
N LYS A 503 -18.09 9.89 -16.96
CA LYS A 503 -17.69 9.63 -15.57
C LYS A 503 -18.86 9.18 -14.69
N TYR A 504 -20.05 9.69 -14.96
CA TYR A 504 -21.25 9.47 -14.15
C TYR A 504 -22.48 9.08 -15.00
N PRO A 505 -22.39 8.03 -15.84
CA PRO A 505 -23.46 7.65 -16.76
C PRO A 505 -24.77 7.25 -16.05
N GLU A 506 -24.66 6.77 -14.81
CA GLU A 506 -25.78 6.29 -14.01
C GLU A 506 -26.19 7.25 -12.89
N ALA A 507 -25.68 8.49 -12.88
CA ALA A 507 -26.02 9.45 -11.83
C ALA A 507 -27.49 9.86 -11.89
N GLU A 508 -28.21 9.71 -10.77
CA GLU A 508 -29.56 10.24 -10.61
C GLU A 508 -29.53 11.78 -10.51
N PRO A 509 -30.54 12.50 -11.03
CA PRO A 509 -30.50 13.97 -11.04
C PRO A 509 -30.69 14.60 -9.66
N VAL A 510 -31.29 13.86 -8.73
CA VAL A 510 -31.70 14.32 -7.40
C VAL A 510 -31.34 13.26 -6.37
N VAL A 511 -30.75 13.67 -5.25
CA VAL A 511 -30.53 12.84 -4.06
C VAL A 511 -31.30 13.46 -2.91
N ASP A 512 -32.18 12.66 -2.31
CA ASP A 512 -32.98 13.06 -1.15
C ASP A 512 -33.74 14.40 -1.33
N GLY A 513 -34.23 14.65 -2.55
CA GLY A 513 -35.01 15.85 -2.88
C GLY A 513 -34.17 17.07 -3.25
N THR A 514 -32.84 16.96 -3.31
CA THR A 514 -31.94 18.03 -3.75
C THR A 514 -31.21 17.65 -5.04
N PRO A 515 -31.19 18.53 -6.07
CA PRO A 515 -30.39 18.31 -7.27
C PRO A 515 -28.92 18.06 -6.93
N ILE A 516 -28.30 17.06 -7.56
CA ILE A 516 -26.86 16.85 -7.45
C ILE A 516 -26.16 17.97 -8.22
N GLU A 517 -25.17 18.61 -7.61
CA GLU A 517 -24.34 19.61 -8.26
C GLU A 517 -22.92 19.06 -8.50
N TYR A 518 -22.32 19.45 -9.63
CA TYR A 518 -20.99 19.06 -10.04
C TYR A 518 -20.15 20.30 -10.28
N THR A 519 -18.99 20.39 -9.64
CA THR A 519 -17.99 21.42 -9.88
C THR A 519 -16.79 20.79 -10.58
N ILE A 520 -16.55 21.21 -11.82
CA ILE A 520 -15.43 20.76 -12.64
C ILE A 520 -14.34 21.82 -12.56
N ARG A 521 -13.12 21.41 -12.18
CA ARG A 521 -11.94 22.28 -12.20
C ARG A 521 -10.97 21.83 -13.27
N PHE A 522 -10.46 22.78 -14.06
CA PHE A 522 -9.57 22.49 -15.18
C PHE A 522 -8.51 23.58 -15.35
N LYS A 523 -7.49 23.27 -16.15
CA LYS A 523 -6.34 24.16 -16.39
C LYS A 523 -6.37 24.67 -17.82
N SER A 524 -5.96 25.91 -18.04
CA SER A 524 -5.72 26.46 -19.37
C SER A 524 -4.23 26.66 -19.67
N TYR A 525 -3.84 26.65 -20.94
CA TYR A 525 -2.45 26.90 -21.37
C TYR A 525 -2.16 28.37 -21.74
N SER A 526 -3.11 29.07 -22.35
CA SER A 526 -2.93 30.45 -22.82
C SER A 526 -4.23 31.25 -22.62
N PRO A 527 -4.43 31.91 -21.45
CA PRO A 527 -3.47 32.08 -20.35
C PRO A 527 -3.24 30.80 -19.55
N ARG A 528 -2.17 30.75 -18.75
CA ARG A 528 -1.96 29.68 -17.76
C ARG A 528 -2.75 30.01 -16.50
N ALA A 529 -3.93 29.43 -16.37
CA ALA A 529 -4.83 29.69 -15.26
C ALA A 529 -5.59 28.41 -14.84
N ASN A 530 -6.19 28.45 -13.66
CA ASN A 530 -7.12 27.44 -13.17
C ASN A 530 -8.53 27.97 -13.29
N TRP A 531 -9.47 27.13 -13.68
CA TRP A 531 -10.85 27.50 -13.95
C TRP A 531 -11.81 26.56 -13.25
N GLU A 532 -13.03 27.04 -13.05
CA GLU A 532 -14.14 26.29 -12.49
C GLU A 532 -15.38 26.47 -13.37
N VAL A 533 -16.19 25.42 -13.49
CA VAL A 533 -17.52 25.44 -14.11
C VAL A 533 -18.45 24.48 -13.35
N LYS A 534 -19.74 24.80 -13.24
CA LYS A 534 -20.71 23.99 -12.48
C LYS A 534 -21.87 23.50 -13.32
N TYR A 535 -22.37 22.33 -12.96
CA TYR A 535 -23.52 21.66 -13.55
C TYR A 535 -24.44 21.11 -12.46
N LYS A 536 -25.71 20.90 -12.79
CA LYS A 536 -26.66 20.15 -11.97
C LYS A 536 -27.22 18.95 -12.75
N GLY A 537 -27.55 17.87 -12.06
CA GLY A 537 -28.26 16.74 -12.65
C GLY A 537 -29.69 17.12 -13.03
N ILE A 538 -30.14 16.76 -14.23
CA ILE A 538 -31.51 17.04 -14.73
C ILE A 538 -32.29 15.79 -15.12
N ALA A 539 -31.59 14.74 -15.55
CA ALA A 539 -32.12 13.40 -15.70
C ALA A 539 -31.00 12.40 -15.43
N LYS A 540 -31.32 11.11 -15.41
CA LYS A 540 -30.32 10.07 -15.19
C LYS A 540 -29.19 10.19 -16.23
N GLY A 541 -27.96 10.39 -15.75
CA GLY A 541 -26.78 10.58 -16.58
C GLY A 541 -26.81 11.84 -17.46
N LYS A 542 -27.62 12.85 -17.12
CA LYS A 542 -27.77 14.09 -17.89
C LYS A 542 -27.63 15.32 -17.01
N PHE A 543 -26.92 16.31 -17.53
CA PHE A 543 -26.45 17.46 -16.77
C PHE A 543 -26.81 18.77 -17.49
N GLU A 544 -27.13 19.80 -16.70
CA GLU A 544 -27.39 21.16 -17.17
C GLU A 544 -26.39 22.13 -16.55
N TYR A 545 -25.84 23.03 -17.37
CA TYR A 545 -24.93 24.08 -16.93
C TYR A 545 -25.62 25.01 -15.92
N ILE A 546 -24.91 25.35 -14.85
CA ILE A 546 -25.36 26.40 -13.92
C ILE A 546 -24.82 27.72 -14.45
N GLU A 547 -25.74 28.61 -14.83
CA GLU A 547 -25.42 29.91 -15.42
C GLU A 547 -24.42 30.71 -14.56
N ASP A 548 -23.54 31.47 -15.24
CA ASP A 548 -22.46 32.26 -14.63
C ASP A 548 -21.46 31.52 -13.74
N SER A 549 -21.45 30.18 -13.76
CA SER A 549 -20.51 29.39 -12.96
C SER A 549 -19.13 29.23 -13.59
N TYR A 550 -18.99 29.45 -14.91
CA TYR A 550 -17.71 29.40 -15.61
C TYR A 550 -16.85 30.61 -15.23
N LYS A 551 -15.76 30.40 -14.50
CA LYS A 551 -14.87 31.48 -14.03
C LYS A 551 -13.44 31.04 -13.79
N GLU A 552 -12.53 32.00 -13.88
CA GLU A 552 -11.13 31.82 -13.46
C GLU A 552 -11.05 31.81 -11.92
N LEU A 553 -10.22 30.91 -11.37
CA LEU A 553 -9.92 30.84 -9.94
C LEU A 553 -8.72 31.75 -9.62
N GLN A 554 -8.89 32.62 -8.63
CA GLN A 554 -7.85 33.54 -8.16
C GLN A 554 -6.77 32.87 -7.31
#